data_AF-A0A6Y6HMH8-F1
#
_entry.id   AF-A0A6Y6HMH8-F1
#
_cell.length_a   1.000
_cell.length_b   1.000
_cell.length_c   1.000
_cell.angle_alpha   90.00
_cell.angle_beta   90.00
_cell.angle_gamma   90.00
#
_symmetry.space_group_name_H-M   'P 1'
#
loop_
_entity.id
_entity.type
_entity.pdbx_description
1 polymer ?
#
loop_
_entity_poly.entity_id
_entity_poly.type
_entity_poly.pdbx_seq_one_letter_code
_entity_poly.pdbx_strand_id
1 'polypeptide(L)'
;MTVLTDKELIKEIKERIGSLDVRDNIERRAYEIALASLEAEPVVWKVTFTQIDREYNTFTGMYSDKAEVERWLRLHKACNFRADITPLYTAKPVPVTPDGWISCSERMPEKGQNVLISVNFDSSLVEPLICSARYTGSTFRRGEATIKPGNGIEQATHWMPLPEPPQEVNRG
;
A
#
# COMPACT_ATOMS: atom_id res chain seq x y z
N MET A 1 17.26 9.65 -31.12
CA MET A 1 16.54 9.67 -29.83
C MET A 1 17.58 9.66 -28.73
N THR A 2 17.71 10.75 -27.99
CA THR A 2 18.55 10.79 -26.79
C THR A 2 17.80 10.09 -25.67
N VAL A 3 18.39 9.03 -25.10
CA VAL A 3 17.84 8.34 -23.94
C VAL A 3 18.12 9.23 -22.74
N LEU A 4 17.06 9.77 -22.11
CA LEU A 4 17.19 10.51 -20.85
C LEU A 4 17.64 9.55 -19.75
N THR A 5 18.58 9.98 -18.94
CA THR A 5 19.00 9.25 -17.74
C THR A 5 17.93 9.32 -16.66
N ASP A 6 17.92 8.36 -15.73
CA ASP A 6 16.99 8.36 -14.58
C ASP A 6 17.07 9.67 -13.79
N LYS A 7 18.26 10.27 -13.67
CA LYS A 7 18.46 11.57 -13.00
C LYS A 7 17.77 12.72 -13.73
N GLU A 8 17.86 12.74 -15.06
CA GLU A 8 17.19 13.76 -15.89
C GLU A 8 15.67 13.57 -15.86
N LEU A 9 15.19 12.32 -15.89
CA LEU A 9 13.77 11.99 -15.75
C LEU A 9 13.21 12.41 -14.38
N ILE A 10 13.91 12.09 -13.29
CA ILE A 10 13.51 12.50 -11.93
C ILE A 10 13.40 14.01 -11.84
N LYS A 11 14.38 14.75 -12.38
CA LYS A 11 14.38 16.21 -12.38
C LYS A 11 13.16 16.77 -13.12
N GLU A 12 12.93 16.31 -14.35
CA GLU A 12 11.80 16.72 -15.19
C GLU A 12 10.46 16.44 -14.50
N ILE A 13 10.27 15.24 -13.93
CA ILE A 13 9.02 14.85 -13.25
C ILE A 13 8.76 15.76 -12.04
N LYS A 14 9.79 16.08 -11.24
CA LYS A 14 9.65 17.00 -10.10
C LYS A 14 9.26 18.40 -10.54
N GLU A 15 9.87 18.91 -11.60
CA GLU A 15 9.53 20.23 -12.16
C GLU A 15 8.09 20.26 -12.66
N ARG A 16 7.62 19.22 -13.36
CA ARG A 16 6.23 19.13 -13.81
C ARG A 16 5.23 19.11 -12.66
N ILE A 17 5.45 18.28 -11.64
CA ILE A 17 4.56 18.21 -10.45
C ILE A 17 4.51 19.56 -9.71
N GLY A 18 5.65 20.26 -9.60
CA GLY A 18 5.75 21.55 -8.90
C GLY A 18 5.24 22.74 -9.71
N SER A 19 5.24 22.63 -11.04
CA SER A 19 4.64 23.61 -11.94
C SER A 19 3.12 23.38 -12.07
N LEU A 20 2.37 24.40 -12.50
CA LEU A 20 0.96 24.26 -12.89
C LEU A 20 0.78 23.50 -14.22
N ASP A 21 1.83 22.88 -14.77
CA ASP A 21 1.85 22.17 -16.06
C ASP A 21 1.31 20.73 -15.99
N VAL A 22 0.51 20.43 -14.96
CA VAL A 22 -0.17 19.14 -14.81
C VAL A 22 -1.62 19.31 -15.22
N ARG A 23 -2.07 18.61 -16.26
CA ARG A 23 -3.39 18.81 -16.88
C ARG A 23 -4.54 18.44 -15.95
N ASP A 24 -4.35 17.41 -15.11
CA ASP A 24 -5.36 16.94 -14.16
C ASP A 24 -4.76 16.11 -13.01
N ASN A 25 -5.62 15.69 -12.07
CA ASN A 25 -5.22 14.89 -10.91
C ASN A 25 -4.72 13.48 -11.28
N ILE A 26 -5.13 12.92 -12.42
CA ILE A 26 -4.69 11.59 -12.88
C ILE A 26 -3.26 11.69 -13.38
N GLU A 27 -2.94 12.71 -14.17
CA GLU A 27 -1.58 12.97 -14.64
C GLU A 27 -0.64 13.25 -13.46
N ARG A 28 -1.08 14.02 -12.47
CA ARG A 28 -0.32 14.24 -11.23
C ARG A 28 0.01 12.92 -10.55
N ARG A 29 -1.00 12.06 -10.37
CA ARG A 29 -0.84 10.78 -9.69
C ARG A 29 0.07 9.83 -10.45
N ALA A 30 0.00 9.84 -11.78
CA ALA A 30 0.91 9.06 -12.63
C ALA A 30 2.37 9.52 -12.45
N TYR A 31 2.62 10.83 -12.40
CA TYR A 31 3.95 11.37 -12.15
C TYR A 31 4.47 11.03 -10.76
N GLU A 32 3.62 11.10 -9.72
CA GLU A 32 4.00 10.69 -8.36
C GLU A 32 4.40 9.20 -8.29
N ILE A 33 3.67 8.32 -8.97
CA ILE A 33 3.97 6.88 -9.03
C ILE A 33 5.29 6.65 -9.77
N ALA A 34 5.49 7.30 -10.92
CA ALA A 34 6.74 7.18 -11.68
C ALA A 34 7.94 7.67 -10.86
N LEU A 35 7.80 8.81 -10.17
CA LEU A 35 8.84 9.34 -9.30
C LEU A 35 9.15 8.38 -8.15
N ALA A 36 8.12 7.88 -7.46
CA ALA A 36 8.29 6.92 -6.37
C ALA A 36 8.96 5.61 -6.85
N SER A 37 8.73 5.20 -8.09
CA SER A 37 9.38 4.04 -8.70
C SER A 37 10.85 4.30 -9.03
N LEU A 38 11.19 5.49 -9.55
CA LEU A 38 12.55 5.87 -9.90
C LEU A 38 13.43 6.14 -8.67
N GLU A 39 12.83 6.62 -7.59
CA GLU A 39 13.51 6.88 -6.32
C GLU A 39 13.50 5.68 -5.37
N ALA A 40 12.87 4.56 -5.75
CA ALA A 40 12.83 3.37 -4.92
C ALA A 40 14.23 2.79 -4.71
N GLU A 41 14.58 2.49 -3.46
CA GLU A 41 15.80 1.77 -3.14
C GLU A 41 15.53 0.24 -3.15
N PRO A 42 16.41 -0.58 -3.77
CA PRO A 42 16.28 -2.02 -3.70
C PRO A 42 16.43 -2.51 -2.26
N VAL A 43 15.61 -3.50 -1.89
CA VAL A 43 15.69 -4.13 -0.56
C VAL A 43 16.57 -5.37 -0.56
N VAL A 44 16.68 -6.03 -1.72
CA VAL A 44 17.46 -7.26 -1.90
C VAL A 44 18.06 -7.26 -3.31
N TRP A 45 19.24 -7.84 -3.46
CA TRP A 45 19.88 -8.08 -4.75
C TRP A 45 19.97 -9.58 -5.02
N LYS A 46 19.35 -10.02 -6.11
CA LYS A 46 19.57 -11.36 -6.66
C LYS A 46 20.79 -11.30 -7.56
N VAL A 47 21.80 -12.11 -7.28
CA VAL A 47 23.02 -12.17 -8.09
C VAL A 47 23.23 -13.59 -8.57
N THR A 48 23.30 -13.78 -9.88
CA THR A 48 23.60 -15.07 -10.50
C THR A 48 25.03 -15.03 -11.03
N PHE A 49 25.88 -15.91 -10.52
CA PHE A 49 27.26 -16.06 -10.97
C PHE A 49 27.37 -17.28 -11.89
N THR A 50 28.00 -17.11 -13.04
CA THR A 50 28.26 -18.17 -14.02
C THR A 50 29.73 -18.17 -14.41
N GLN A 51 30.40 -19.31 -14.34
CA GLN A 51 31.79 -19.41 -14.78
C GLN A 51 31.87 -19.32 -16.31
N ILE A 52 32.72 -18.45 -16.84
CA ILE A 52 32.78 -18.14 -18.28
C ILE A 52 33.08 -19.39 -19.13
N ASP A 53 33.95 -20.28 -18.63
CA ASP A 53 34.37 -21.48 -19.37
C ASP A 53 33.57 -22.75 -18.99
N ARG A 54 32.66 -22.65 -18.01
CA ARG A 54 31.91 -23.79 -17.45
C ARG A 54 30.53 -23.36 -17.03
N GLU A 55 29.61 -23.28 -17.99
CA GLU A 55 28.27 -22.73 -17.74
C GLU A 55 27.44 -23.53 -16.72
N TYR A 56 27.70 -24.83 -16.58
CA TYR A 56 27.06 -25.67 -15.56
C TYR A 56 27.45 -25.27 -14.13
N ASN A 57 28.56 -24.54 -13.96
CA ASN A 57 28.97 -23.96 -12.68
C ASN A 57 28.32 -22.58 -12.52
N THR A 58 27.00 -22.62 -12.29
CA THR A 58 26.16 -21.45 -12.06
C THR A 58 25.50 -21.54 -10.70
N PHE A 59 25.53 -20.46 -9.93
CA PHE A 59 24.83 -20.37 -8.65
C PHE A 59 24.21 -18.99 -8.46
N THR A 60 23.16 -18.91 -7.64
CA THR A 60 22.44 -17.68 -7.35
C THR A 60 22.41 -17.42 -5.85
N GLY A 61 22.74 -16.19 -5.47
CA GLY A 61 22.66 -15.69 -4.10
C GLY A 61 21.69 -14.53 -3.98
N MET A 62 21.15 -14.35 -2.76
CA MET A 62 20.29 -13.22 -2.39
C MET A 62 21.02 -12.44 -1.30
N TYR A 63 21.16 -11.13 -1.48
CA TYR A 63 21.93 -10.27 -0.59
C TYR A 63 21.10 -9.06 -0.18
N SER A 64 21.12 -8.71 1.09
CA SER A 64 20.40 -7.52 1.62
C SER A 64 21.29 -6.29 1.69
N ASP A 65 22.60 -6.42 1.45
CA ASP A 65 23.57 -5.32 1.46
C ASP A 65 24.30 -5.22 0.12
N LYS A 66 24.24 -4.04 -0.49
CA LYS A 66 24.92 -3.74 -1.76
C LYS A 66 26.44 -3.81 -1.63
N ALA A 67 27.02 -3.46 -0.49
CA ALA A 67 28.47 -3.53 -0.29
C ALA A 67 28.96 -5.00 -0.30
N GLU A 68 28.15 -5.91 0.25
CA GLU A 68 28.43 -7.34 0.19
C GLU A 68 28.38 -7.87 -1.25
N VAL A 69 27.38 -7.45 -2.03
CA VAL A 69 27.30 -7.75 -3.47
C VAL A 69 28.57 -7.30 -4.17
N GLU A 70 28.99 -6.05 -3.99
CA GLU A 70 30.20 -5.50 -4.63
C GLU A 70 31.47 -6.27 -4.25
N ARG A 71 31.58 -6.71 -2.99
CA ARG A 71 32.69 -7.55 -2.52
C ARG A 71 32.69 -8.90 -3.24
N TRP A 72 31.55 -9.58 -3.32
CA TRP A 72 31.43 -10.87 -3.99
C TRP A 72 31.65 -10.77 -5.50
N LEU A 73 31.22 -9.69 -6.14
CA LEU A 73 31.49 -9.43 -7.56
C LEU A 73 32.99 -9.34 -7.83
N ARG A 74 33.74 -8.60 -7.00
CA ARG A 74 35.20 -8.47 -7.17
C ARG A 74 35.91 -9.82 -7.02
N LEU A 75 35.51 -10.62 -6.03
CA LEU A 75 36.09 -11.95 -5.78
C LEU A 75 35.80 -12.91 -6.95
N HIS A 76 34.53 -13.05 -7.34
CA HIS A 76 34.15 -14.01 -8.39
C HIS A 76 34.64 -13.60 -9.78
N LYS A 77 34.78 -12.29 -10.04
CA LYS A 77 35.42 -11.81 -11.26
C LYS A 77 36.88 -12.28 -11.37
N ALA A 78 37.63 -12.31 -10.26
CA ALA A 78 39.00 -12.84 -10.23
C ALA A 78 39.04 -14.37 -10.51
N CYS A 79 37.94 -15.07 -10.27
CA CYS A 79 37.78 -16.51 -10.53
C CYS A 79 37.13 -16.81 -11.91
N ASN A 80 37.10 -15.84 -12.83
CA ASN A 80 36.53 -15.96 -14.17
C ASN A 80 35.01 -16.24 -14.21
N PHE A 81 34.26 -15.66 -13.28
CA PHE A 81 32.79 -15.65 -13.33
C PHE A 81 32.26 -14.36 -13.93
N ARG A 82 31.19 -14.47 -14.73
CA ARG A 82 30.27 -13.37 -15.02
C ARG A 82 29.17 -13.33 -13.96
N ALA A 83 28.59 -12.16 -13.73
CA ALA A 83 27.55 -11.96 -12.74
C ALA A 83 26.40 -11.14 -13.32
N ASP A 84 25.18 -11.66 -13.17
CA ASP A 84 23.93 -10.99 -13.51
C ASP A 84 23.25 -10.52 -12.23
N ILE A 85 23.04 -9.21 -12.10
CA ILE A 85 22.49 -8.59 -10.89
C ILE A 85 21.07 -8.10 -11.18
N THR A 86 20.11 -8.55 -10.40
CA THR A 86 18.74 -8.06 -10.42
C THR A 86 18.41 -7.41 -9.07
N PRO A 87 18.26 -6.07 -9.01
CA PRO A 87 17.71 -5.43 -7.81
C PRO A 87 16.25 -5.83 -7.64
N LEU A 88 15.86 -6.14 -6.41
CA LEU A 88 14.50 -6.47 -6.02
C LEU A 88 13.99 -5.38 -5.09
N TYR A 89 12.82 -4.88 -5.41
CA TYR A 89 12.17 -3.78 -4.69
C TYR A 89 11.00 -4.35 -3.90
N THR A 90 10.75 -3.76 -2.73
CA THR A 90 9.48 -3.99 -2.05
C THR A 90 8.49 -2.97 -2.57
N ALA A 91 7.29 -3.41 -2.93
CA ALA A 91 6.20 -2.46 -3.06
C ALA A 91 5.98 -1.84 -1.69
N LYS A 92 5.82 -0.51 -1.61
CA LYS A 92 5.29 0.09 -0.38
C LYS A 92 3.99 -0.65 -0.09
N PRO A 93 3.82 -1.29 1.08
CA PRO A 93 2.54 -1.85 1.43
C PRO A 93 1.56 -0.69 1.34
N VAL A 94 0.65 -0.76 0.36
CA VAL A 94 -0.57 0.05 0.43
C VAL A 94 -1.14 -0.35 1.77
N PRO A 95 -1.40 0.60 2.70
CA PRO A 95 -2.18 0.26 3.86
C PRO A 95 -3.50 -0.25 3.29
N VAL A 96 -3.64 -1.56 3.22
CA VAL A 96 -4.95 -2.19 3.30
C VAL A 96 -5.27 -2.07 4.78
N THR A 97 -5.48 -0.83 5.24
CA THR A 97 -6.49 -0.64 6.26
C THR A 97 -7.73 -1.24 5.61
N PRO A 98 -8.30 -2.37 6.08
CA PRO A 98 -9.75 -2.46 5.98
C PRO A 98 -10.20 -1.13 6.55
N ASP A 99 -10.78 -0.25 5.73
CA ASP A 99 -11.13 1.12 6.11
C ASP A 99 -11.58 1.07 7.57
N GLY A 100 -10.76 1.62 8.46
CA GLY A 100 -10.92 1.41 9.89
C GLY A 100 -12.23 2.03 10.37
N TRP A 101 -12.34 2.30 11.66
CA TRP A 101 -13.43 3.13 12.13
C TRP A 101 -13.32 4.54 11.51
N ILE A 102 -14.18 4.84 10.54
CA ILE A 102 -14.34 6.14 9.87
C ILE A 102 -15.27 6.98 10.73
N SER A 103 -14.88 8.20 11.08
CA SER A 103 -15.77 9.09 11.81
C SER A 103 -16.96 9.49 10.94
N CYS A 104 -18.18 9.48 11.50
CA CYS A 104 -19.37 9.97 10.80
C CYS A 104 -19.27 11.46 10.45
N SER A 105 -18.41 12.23 11.13
CA SER A 105 -18.15 13.64 10.83
C SER A 105 -17.22 13.83 9.63
N GLU A 106 -16.36 12.84 9.36
CA GLU A 106 -15.40 12.87 8.25
C GLU A 106 -16.05 12.40 6.95
N ARG A 107 -16.74 11.26 7.01
CA ARG A 107 -17.37 10.64 5.84
C ARG A 107 -18.55 9.79 6.30
N MET A 108 -19.65 9.87 5.56
CA MET A 108 -20.81 8.99 5.77
C MET A 108 -20.77 7.79 4.79
N PRO A 109 -21.37 6.64 5.16
CA PRO A 109 -21.55 5.53 4.21
C PRO A 109 -22.47 5.93 3.07
N GLU A 110 -22.51 5.10 2.03
CA GLU A 110 -23.46 5.26 0.94
C GLU A 110 -24.89 4.90 1.38
N LYS A 111 -25.89 5.54 0.75
CA LYS A 111 -27.30 5.26 1.03
C LYS A 111 -27.60 3.79 0.71
N GLY A 112 -28.07 3.06 1.72
CA GLY A 112 -28.41 1.65 1.62
C GLY A 112 -27.27 0.70 1.96
N GLN A 113 -26.07 1.20 2.26
CA GLN A 113 -24.91 0.40 2.66
C GLN A 113 -25.12 -0.19 4.06
N ASN A 114 -24.74 -1.46 4.22
CA ASN A 114 -24.67 -2.12 5.51
C ASN A 114 -23.26 -1.98 6.07
N VAL A 115 -23.16 -1.51 7.32
CA VAL A 115 -21.90 -1.19 7.99
C VAL A 115 -21.95 -1.63 9.45
N LEU A 116 -20.79 -1.69 10.10
CA LEU A 116 -20.72 -1.67 11.57
C LEU A 116 -20.70 -0.22 12.03
N ILE A 117 -21.41 0.09 13.11
CA ILE A 117 -21.41 1.40 13.78
C ILE A 117 -20.95 1.27 15.23
N SER A 118 -20.28 2.31 15.71
CA SER A 118 -19.91 2.49 17.12
C SER A 118 -20.74 3.62 17.72
N VAL A 119 -21.54 3.29 18.73
CA VAL A 119 -22.45 4.22 19.42
C VAL A 119 -21.93 4.45 20.83
N ASN A 120 -21.66 5.72 21.16
CA ASN A 120 -21.21 6.09 22.50
C ASN A 120 -22.40 6.51 23.37
N PHE A 121 -22.49 5.98 24.58
CA PHE A 121 -23.52 6.33 25.57
C PHE A 121 -23.02 7.29 26.66
N ASP A 122 -21.74 7.70 26.60
CA ASP A 122 -21.10 8.61 27.57
C ASP A 122 -21.38 8.19 29.03
N SER A 123 -21.22 6.90 29.29
CA SER A 123 -21.51 6.27 30.59
C SER A 123 -20.34 5.42 31.03
N SER A 124 -19.92 5.58 32.28
CA SER A 124 -18.89 4.72 32.90
C SER A 124 -19.42 3.32 33.24
N LEU A 125 -20.73 3.09 33.12
CA LEU A 125 -21.40 1.83 33.44
C LEU A 125 -21.83 1.05 32.20
N VAL A 126 -21.91 1.72 31.05
CA VAL A 126 -22.42 1.11 29.81
C VAL A 126 -21.34 1.22 28.74
N GLU A 127 -20.86 0.05 28.29
CA GLU A 127 -19.89 -0.01 27.21
C GLU A 127 -20.48 0.55 25.89
N PRO A 128 -19.65 1.16 25.04
CA PRO A 128 -20.07 1.58 23.70
C PRO A 128 -20.66 0.41 22.90
N LEU A 129 -21.79 0.63 22.23
CA LEU A 129 -22.43 -0.40 21.42
C LEU A 129 -21.77 -0.44 20.04
N ILE A 130 -21.23 -1.61 19.70
CA ILE A 130 -20.82 -1.95 18.34
C ILE A 130 -21.89 -2.85 17.72
N CYS A 131 -22.49 -2.43 16.60
CA CYS A 131 -23.53 -3.23 15.95
C CYS A 131 -23.60 -2.99 14.44
N SER A 132 -24.21 -3.93 13.71
CA SER A 132 -24.52 -3.75 12.30
C SER A 132 -25.76 -2.88 12.11
N ALA A 133 -25.70 -1.99 11.13
CA ALA A 133 -26.81 -1.12 10.75
C ALA A 133 -26.77 -0.80 9.25
N ARG A 134 -27.93 -0.45 8.70
CA ARG A 134 -28.07 0.05 7.33
C ARG A 134 -28.18 1.56 7.33
N TYR A 135 -27.33 2.24 6.56
CA TYR A 135 -27.44 3.68 6.43
C TYR A 135 -28.57 4.06 5.46
N THR A 136 -29.44 4.98 5.85
CA THR A 136 -30.62 5.38 5.06
C THR A 136 -30.39 6.62 4.19
N GLY A 137 -29.20 7.22 4.26
CA GLY A 137 -28.90 8.56 3.71
C GLY A 137 -29.06 9.69 4.73
N SER A 138 -29.54 9.40 5.94
CA SER A 138 -29.62 10.37 7.03
C SER A 138 -29.37 9.74 8.40
N THR A 139 -29.82 8.50 8.62
CA THR A 139 -29.69 7.77 9.89
C THR A 139 -29.28 6.32 9.67
N PHE A 140 -28.80 5.67 10.73
CA PHE A 140 -28.53 4.24 10.78
C PHE A 140 -29.76 3.49 11.30
N ARG A 141 -30.20 2.46 10.57
CA ARG A 141 -31.30 1.59 10.99
C ARG A 141 -30.81 0.21 11.39
N ARG A 142 -31.27 -0.23 12.56
CA ARG A 142 -31.05 -1.58 13.10
C ARG A 142 -32.39 -2.09 13.61
N GLY A 143 -33.07 -2.92 12.81
CA GLY A 143 -34.45 -3.33 13.10
C GLY A 143 -35.36 -2.11 13.24
N GLU A 144 -36.07 -2.00 14.37
CA GLU A 144 -36.95 -0.85 14.68
C GLU A 144 -36.18 0.36 15.23
N ALA A 145 -34.90 0.20 15.63
CA ALA A 145 -34.10 1.29 16.18
C ALA A 145 -33.56 2.21 15.08
N THR A 146 -33.63 3.52 15.33
CA THR A 146 -33.06 4.57 14.48
C THR A 146 -32.00 5.34 15.24
N ILE A 147 -30.76 5.30 14.77
CA ILE A 147 -29.60 5.92 15.41
C ILE A 147 -29.12 7.08 14.51
N LYS A 148 -28.92 8.26 15.09
CA LYS A 148 -28.41 9.42 14.36
C LYS A 148 -26.87 9.37 14.29
N PRO A 149 -26.26 9.78 13.17
CA PRO A 149 -24.83 10.04 13.13
C PRO A 149 -24.47 11.27 13.98
N GLY A 150 -23.29 11.27 14.59
CA GLY A 150 -22.73 12.43 15.28
C GLY A 150 -21.93 12.04 16.52
N ASN A 151 -21.46 13.05 17.25
CA ASN A 151 -20.58 12.87 18.42
C ASN A 151 -21.33 13.02 19.76
N GLY A 152 -22.67 13.08 19.73
CA GLY A 152 -23.48 13.17 20.94
C GLY A 152 -23.73 11.83 21.62
N ILE A 153 -24.38 11.88 22.78
CA ILE A 153 -24.86 10.69 23.51
C ILE A 153 -25.88 9.95 22.63
N GLU A 154 -25.77 8.62 22.59
CA GLU A 154 -26.62 7.72 21.79
C GLU A 154 -26.51 7.92 20.26
N GLN A 155 -25.44 8.58 19.80
CA GLN A 155 -25.18 8.79 18.38
C GLN A 155 -24.06 7.86 17.88
N ALA A 156 -24.18 7.48 16.61
CA ALA A 156 -23.14 6.75 15.92
C ALA A 156 -21.96 7.69 15.63
N THR A 157 -20.85 7.47 16.31
CA THR A 157 -19.64 8.29 16.21
C THR A 157 -18.78 7.86 15.03
N HIS A 158 -18.66 6.55 14.82
CA HIS A 158 -17.83 5.95 13.79
C HIS A 158 -18.55 4.80 13.09
N TRP A 159 -18.15 4.50 11.87
CA TRP A 159 -18.59 3.33 11.11
C TRP A 159 -17.43 2.65 10.40
N MET A 160 -17.59 1.39 10.02
CA MET A 160 -16.66 0.69 9.13
C MET A 160 -17.43 -0.27 8.21
N PRO A 161 -16.93 -0.59 7.01
CA PRO A 161 -17.54 -1.61 6.16
C PRO A 161 -17.63 -2.96 6.90
N LEU A 162 -18.61 -3.78 6.52
CA LEU A 162 -18.68 -5.15 7.05
C LEU A 162 -17.42 -5.92 6.62
N PRO A 163 -16.79 -6.69 7.53
CA PRO A 163 -15.65 -7.50 7.17
C PRO A 163 -16.05 -8.56 6.14
N GLU A 164 -15.11 -8.89 5.25
CA GLU A 164 -15.32 -9.99 4.31
C GLU A 164 -15.51 -11.31 5.07
N PRO A 165 -16.39 -12.20 4.59
CA PRO A 165 -16.56 -13.51 5.20
C PRO A 165 -15.23 -14.29 5.15
N PRO A 166 -14.96 -15.17 6.14
CA PRO A 166 -13.78 -16.04 6.10
C PRO A 166 -13.79 -16.86 4.81
N GLN A 167 -12.72 -16.79 4.03
CA GLN A 167 -12.57 -17.63 2.85
C GLN A 167 -12.21 -19.05 3.32
N GLU A 168 -13.01 -20.04 2.93
CA GLU A 168 -12.68 -21.45 3.18
C GLU A 168 -11.42 -21.80 2.40
N VAL A 169 -10.33 -22.08 3.13
CA VAL A 169 -9.12 -22.63 2.54
C VAL A 169 -9.42 -24.08 2.18
N ASN A 170 -9.80 -24.31 0.92
CA ASN A 170 -9.93 -25.66 0.35
C ASN A 170 -8.56 -26.37 0.45
N ARG A 171 -8.40 -27.18 1.49
CA ARG A 171 -7.32 -28.15 1.59
C ARG A 171 -7.70 -29.35 0.73
N GLY A 172 -7.32 -29.29 -0.55
CA GLY A 172 -7.28 -30.45 -1.42
C GLY A 172 -6.16 -31.41 -1.04
#